data_AF-A0A812WDR6-F1
#
_entry.id   AF-A0A812WDR6-F1
#
_cell.length_a   1.000
_cell.length_b   1.000
_cell.length_c   1.000
_cell.angle_alpha   90.00
_cell.angle_beta   90.00
_cell.angle_gamma   90.00
#
_symmetry.space_group_name_H-M   'P 1'
#
loop_
_entity.id
_entity.type
_entity.pdbx_description
1 polymer ?
#
loop_
_entity_poly.entity_id
_entity_poly.type
_entity_poly.pdbx_seq_one_letter_code
_entity_poly.pdbx_strand_id
1 'polypeptide(L)'
;MGAQLQACGRICWSDAPKAEAQSAKSSSSPPELAQWAQTGRVKATPVMDEGFICMGSKAPVCPQGARQVPAGPITLATLQGSWLGSGGAKISVRGTEVSINGLPLKAHKVELDDDGAVVSIGKLWQLQGWDRNGAIEFRASSTRENMESARSELWTRMASTSAEVSEKMKLLGYAGSAADPLGRGIEGCMPGTSGAEMPAGYSKKKDAEEVSLLCALVSQWREPATCQICPRLVIPDFTNRAQTGLGVELLHYVATSIRQKGFQKRSGRHGHDIPVLVREPAGSDSKAEALRVWRARVADEEGFPPVRARDDEEIFTSLGNGHFFQALNLFQTEWKAINDDTHYSVGSDNKLKEALNQGVVSVILKHSTPRPVRAKIAELLNAKREFQWTLNEDGTVDTGNSLENTDYCSQFEWLSKGMDAEQVNCLVRTHLGIKESKRIQG
;
A
#
# COMPACT_ATOMS: atom_id res chain seq x y z
N MET A 1 18.41 -65.81 -38.73
CA MET A 1 17.53 -64.62 -38.80
C MET A 1 18.17 -63.55 -37.91
N GLY A 2 18.18 -62.28 -38.32
CA GLY A 2 18.84 -61.19 -37.58
C GLY A 2 20.33 -60.99 -37.92
N ALA A 3 20.66 -59.83 -38.50
CA ALA A 3 22.01 -59.30 -38.73
C ALA A 3 22.61 -58.78 -37.39
N GLN A 4 23.92 -58.80 -37.11
CA GLN A 4 25.04 -58.06 -37.75
C GLN A 4 24.87 -56.52 -37.70
N LEU A 5 25.88 -55.67 -37.43
CA LEU A 5 27.34 -55.88 -37.36
C LEU A 5 28.06 -54.84 -36.43
N GLN A 6 29.37 -55.05 -36.27
CA GLN A 6 30.38 -54.32 -35.50
C GLN A 6 30.60 -52.82 -35.89
N ALA A 7 31.40 -52.11 -35.06
CA ALA A 7 32.68 -51.46 -35.43
C ALA A 7 32.89 -50.01 -34.93
N CYS A 8 34.16 -49.66 -34.73
CA CYS A 8 34.64 -48.36 -34.25
C CYS A 8 34.73 -47.28 -35.36
N GLY A 9 34.71 -46.01 -34.97
CA GLY A 9 35.07 -44.87 -35.83
C GLY A 9 35.73 -43.75 -35.01
N ARG A 10 36.77 -43.10 -35.55
CA ARG A 10 37.55 -42.03 -34.91
C ARG A 10 38.12 -41.09 -35.98
N ILE A 11 38.46 -39.86 -35.60
CA ILE A 11 39.24 -38.87 -36.37
C ILE A 11 38.45 -38.16 -37.49
N CYS A 12 38.23 -36.84 -37.33
CA CYS A 12 38.82 -35.80 -38.19
C CYS A 12 38.55 -34.39 -37.65
N TRP A 13 39.44 -33.44 -37.96
CA TRP A 13 39.25 -31.99 -37.82
C TRP A 13 38.92 -31.40 -39.20
N SER A 14 38.18 -30.29 -39.24
CA SER A 14 38.28 -29.30 -40.33
C SER A 14 37.65 -27.96 -39.93
N ASP A 15 38.52 -27.02 -39.56
CA ASP A 15 38.48 -25.56 -39.82
C ASP A 15 37.28 -24.68 -39.41
N ALA A 16 37.61 -23.39 -39.24
CA ALA A 16 36.69 -22.33 -38.81
C ALA A 16 36.11 -21.55 -40.01
N PRO A 17 35.21 -20.58 -39.75
CA PRO A 17 35.74 -19.23 -39.58
C PRO A 17 35.24 -18.53 -38.30
N LYS A 18 36.03 -17.56 -37.83
CA LYS A 18 35.62 -16.64 -36.75
C LYS A 18 34.55 -15.68 -37.26
N ALA A 19 33.50 -15.47 -36.47
CA ALA A 19 32.65 -14.29 -36.56
C ALA A 19 32.86 -13.44 -35.29
N GLU A 20 33.34 -12.20 -35.46
CA GLU A 20 33.58 -11.30 -34.34
C GLU A 20 32.28 -10.58 -33.94
N ALA A 21 31.61 -11.09 -32.91
CA ALA A 21 30.49 -10.40 -32.27
C ALA A 21 30.99 -9.59 -31.07
N GLN A 22 31.06 -8.27 -31.20
CA GLN A 22 31.49 -7.38 -30.13
C GLN A 22 30.46 -7.34 -28.99
N SER A 23 30.69 -8.12 -27.94
CA SER A 23 29.87 -8.09 -26.73
C SER A 23 30.15 -6.79 -25.95
N ALA A 24 29.27 -5.80 -26.12
CA ALA A 24 29.29 -4.57 -25.35
C ALA A 24 29.00 -4.88 -23.87
N LYS A 25 29.99 -4.67 -23.00
CA LYS A 25 29.80 -4.70 -21.55
C LYS A 25 28.95 -3.50 -21.12
N SER A 26 27.79 -3.73 -20.53
CA SER A 26 26.97 -2.69 -19.91
C SER A 26 26.53 -3.07 -18.49
N SER A 27 26.48 -2.07 -17.61
CA SER A 27 25.85 -2.07 -16.27
C SER A 27 26.02 -3.34 -15.41
N SER A 28 27.09 -3.37 -14.62
CA SER A 28 27.14 -4.14 -13.38
C SER A 28 25.99 -3.71 -12.45
N SER A 29 25.23 -4.67 -11.91
CA SER A 29 24.25 -4.39 -10.85
C SER A 29 24.93 -3.88 -9.56
N PRO A 30 24.33 -2.95 -8.79
CA PRO A 30 24.89 -2.49 -7.53
C PRO A 30 25.05 -3.64 -6.50
N PRO A 31 26.20 -3.74 -5.79
CA PRO A 31 26.42 -4.80 -4.80
C PRO A 31 25.38 -4.88 -3.67
N GLU A 32 24.79 -3.73 -3.30
CA GLU A 32 23.81 -3.60 -2.20
C GLU A 32 22.56 -4.48 -2.40
N LEU A 33 22.12 -4.69 -3.65
CA LEU A 33 20.97 -5.55 -3.99
C LEU A 33 21.22 -7.03 -3.67
N ALA A 34 22.47 -7.49 -3.75
CA ALA A 34 22.84 -8.85 -3.35
C ALA A 34 22.98 -8.98 -1.82
N GLN A 35 23.50 -7.94 -1.16
CA GLN A 35 23.66 -7.89 0.29
C GLN A 35 22.33 -7.88 1.05
N TRP A 36 21.36 -7.06 0.61
CA TRP A 36 20.06 -6.93 1.30
C TRP A 36 19.29 -8.26 1.35
N ALA A 37 19.48 -9.14 0.37
CA ALA A 37 18.89 -10.48 0.33
C ALA A 37 19.54 -11.50 1.28
N GLN A 38 20.66 -11.17 1.94
CA GLN A 38 21.48 -12.14 2.69
C GLN A 38 21.73 -11.80 4.17
N THR A 39 21.73 -10.52 4.59
CA THR A 39 22.30 -10.12 5.89
C THR A 39 21.29 -9.61 6.93
N GLY A 40 20.58 -10.53 7.58
CA GLY A 40 19.65 -10.23 8.66
C GLY A 40 20.25 -10.18 10.08
N ARG A 41 21.22 -9.28 10.37
CA ARG A 41 21.50 -8.70 11.73
C ARG A 41 22.68 -7.71 11.74
N VAL A 42 22.70 -6.83 12.74
CA VAL A 42 23.64 -5.70 12.91
C VAL A 42 24.79 -6.02 13.88
N LYS A 43 26.01 -5.45 13.66
CA LYS A 43 27.02 -5.30 14.72
C LYS A 43 28.03 -4.17 14.48
N ALA A 44 28.23 -3.33 15.50
CA ALA A 44 29.40 -2.48 15.82
C ALA A 44 29.94 -1.41 14.82
N THR A 45 29.72 -0.13 15.17
CA THR A 45 30.68 1.00 15.08
C THR A 45 31.84 0.84 16.10
N PRO A 46 32.93 1.67 16.16
CA PRO A 46 33.18 3.03 15.61
C PRO A 46 34.20 3.02 14.42
N VAL A 47 35.05 4.00 14.03
CA VAL A 47 35.73 5.18 14.65
C VAL A 47 35.90 6.35 13.64
N MET A 48 36.38 7.49 14.16
CA MET A 48 36.71 8.79 13.55
C MET A 48 38.07 8.75 12.76
N ASP A 49 38.66 9.79 12.14
CA ASP A 49 38.41 11.26 12.16
C ASP A 49 39.10 11.99 10.96
N GLU A 50 39.05 13.34 10.96
CA GLU A 50 39.84 14.36 10.24
C GLU A 50 39.51 14.71 8.76
N GLY A 51 39.51 16.03 8.45
CA GLY A 51 39.28 16.56 7.09
C GLY A 51 38.79 18.03 7.02
N PHE A 52 39.57 18.99 7.54
CA PHE A 52 39.20 20.42 7.60
C PHE A 52 39.13 21.14 6.24
N ILE A 53 38.24 22.14 6.11
CA ILE A 53 38.55 23.53 5.68
C ILE A 53 37.32 24.45 5.85
N CYS A 54 37.58 25.72 6.21
CA CYS A 54 36.55 26.68 6.64
C CYS A 54 35.92 27.49 5.49
N MET A 55 34.62 27.77 5.59
CA MET A 55 33.93 28.89 4.93
C MET A 55 32.92 29.50 5.91
N GLY A 56 32.81 30.84 5.94
CA GLY A 56 32.16 31.58 7.03
C GLY A 56 30.63 31.44 7.06
N SER A 57 30.11 30.66 8.01
CA SER A 57 28.69 30.57 8.36
C SER A 57 28.44 31.07 9.80
N LYS A 58 27.17 31.28 10.17
CA LYS A 58 26.81 31.67 11.55
C LYS A 58 27.29 30.60 12.52
N ALA A 59 27.77 31.01 13.70
CA ALA A 59 28.24 30.10 14.75
C ALA A 59 27.22 28.96 14.97
N PRO A 60 27.67 27.69 15.08
CA PRO A 60 26.78 26.56 15.20
C PRO A 60 25.86 26.75 16.41
N VAL A 61 24.55 26.74 16.17
CA VAL A 61 23.56 26.76 17.23
C VAL A 61 23.85 25.57 18.13
N CYS A 62 24.15 25.81 19.41
CA CYS A 62 24.40 24.74 20.37
C CYS A 62 23.27 23.71 20.26
N PRO A 63 23.58 22.40 20.12
CA PRO A 63 22.55 21.38 19.93
C PRO A 63 21.53 21.52 21.05
N GLN A 64 20.25 21.69 20.69
CA GLN A 64 19.20 21.89 21.68
C GLN A 64 19.26 20.73 22.68
N GLY A 65 19.50 21.07 23.96
CA GLY A 65 19.69 20.08 25.02
C GLY A 65 18.56 19.07 24.97
N ALA A 66 18.93 17.78 24.92
CA ALA A 66 18.02 16.70 24.57
C ALA A 66 16.69 16.84 25.33
N ARG A 67 15.59 17.02 24.59
CA ARG A 67 14.25 17.22 25.17
C ARG A 67 14.01 16.09 26.17
N GLN A 68 13.77 16.45 27.43
CA GLN A 68 13.40 15.48 28.44
C GLN A 68 12.04 14.88 28.05
N VAL A 69 12.07 13.64 27.61
CA VAL A 69 10.85 12.85 27.36
C VAL A 69 10.15 12.70 28.72
N PRO A 70 8.85 13.04 28.82
CA PRO A 70 8.11 12.83 30.06
C PRO A 70 8.15 11.35 30.46
N ALA A 71 8.52 11.08 31.70
CA ALA A 71 8.55 9.73 32.25
C ALA A 71 7.35 9.50 33.17
N GLY A 72 6.79 8.28 33.15
CA GLY A 72 5.64 7.90 33.95
C GLY A 72 4.34 7.75 33.14
N PRO A 73 3.24 7.32 33.79
CA PRO A 73 1.98 7.01 33.14
C PRO A 73 1.32 8.23 32.50
N ILE A 74 0.63 8.01 31.39
CA ILE A 74 -0.16 9.04 30.71
C ILE A 74 -1.53 9.07 31.38
N THR A 75 -1.74 10.01 32.29
CA THR A 75 -3.02 10.19 32.99
C THR A 75 -4.07 10.89 32.12
N LEU A 76 -5.34 10.82 32.50
CA LEU A 76 -6.39 11.63 31.87
C LEU A 76 -6.03 13.14 31.83
N ALA A 77 -5.40 13.65 32.89
CA ALA A 77 -4.92 15.03 32.99
C ALA A 77 -3.79 15.31 31.99
N THR A 78 -2.84 14.39 31.85
CA THR A 78 -1.76 14.44 30.85
C THR A 78 -2.31 14.55 29.43
N LEU A 79 -3.43 13.88 29.13
CA LEU A 79 -4.07 13.84 27.81
C LEU A 79 -4.97 15.08 27.53
N GLN A 80 -5.32 15.91 28.51
CA GLN A 80 -6.27 17.02 28.29
C GLN A 80 -5.80 18.07 27.29
N GLY A 81 -6.73 18.55 26.46
CA GLY A 81 -6.53 19.65 25.52
C GLY A 81 -6.27 19.19 24.09
N SER A 82 -5.52 20.02 23.35
CA SER A 82 -5.42 19.95 21.90
C SER A 82 -4.12 19.30 21.40
N TRP A 83 -4.27 18.36 20.47
CA TRP A 83 -3.21 17.55 19.87
C TRP A 83 -3.28 17.54 18.35
N LEU A 84 -2.15 17.24 17.71
CA LEU A 84 -2.02 16.92 16.30
C LEU A 84 -1.53 15.47 16.20
N GLY A 85 -2.29 14.62 15.51
CA GLY A 85 -1.90 13.24 15.23
C GLY A 85 -1.00 13.14 14.00
N SER A 86 -0.19 12.08 13.91
CA SER A 86 0.57 11.70 12.72
C SER A 86 -0.28 11.26 11.51
N GLY A 87 -1.58 11.50 11.52
CA GLY A 87 -2.46 11.52 10.35
C GLY A 87 -2.91 12.92 9.92
N GLY A 88 -2.39 13.98 10.54
CA GLY A 88 -2.79 15.38 10.33
C GLY A 88 -4.09 15.75 11.05
N ALA A 89 -4.65 14.79 11.79
CA ALA A 89 -5.87 14.94 12.57
C ALA A 89 -5.66 15.91 13.74
N LYS A 90 -6.50 16.93 13.86
CA LYS A 90 -6.57 17.78 15.06
C LYS A 90 -7.44 17.09 16.09
N ILE A 91 -6.82 16.49 17.11
CA ILE A 91 -7.55 15.86 18.20
C ILE A 91 -7.76 16.88 19.34
N SER A 92 -8.92 16.87 19.97
CA SER A 92 -9.17 17.59 21.22
C SER A 92 -9.84 16.66 22.22
N VAL A 93 -9.26 16.61 23.43
CA VAL A 93 -9.71 15.77 24.55
C VAL A 93 -10.17 16.66 25.71
N ARG A 94 -11.41 16.45 26.16
CA ARG A 94 -12.03 17.19 27.28
C ARG A 94 -12.77 16.21 28.18
N GLY A 95 -12.32 16.08 29.43
CA GLY A 95 -12.68 14.92 30.25
C GLY A 95 -12.28 13.64 29.51
N THR A 96 -13.17 12.64 29.47
CA THR A 96 -13.01 11.43 28.66
C THR A 96 -13.58 11.55 27.24
N GLU A 97 -14.11 12.72 26.84
CA GLU A 97 -14.61 12.92 25.48
C GLU A 97 -13.48 13.28 24.52
N VAL A 98 -13.41 12.58 23.39
CA VAL A 98 -12.44 12.78 22.32
C VAL A 98 -13.14 13.26 21.06
N SER A 99 -12.54 14.23 20.37
CA SER A 99 -13.02 14.75 19.10
C SER A 99 -11.89 14.85 18.09
N ILE A 100 -12.15 14.55 16.83
CA ILE A 100 -11.18 14.66 15.72
C ILE A 100 -11.71 15.62 14.67
N ASN A 101 -10.90 16.61 14.30
CA ASN A 101 -11.24 17.68 13.36
C ASN A 101 -12.55 18.43 13.73
N GLY A 102 -12.88 18.47 15.03
CA GLY A 102 -14.11 19.05 15.57
C GLY A 102 -15.29 18.08 15.71
N LEU A 103 -15.21 16.86 15.14
CA LEU A 103 -16.26 15.85 15.23
C LEU A 103 -16.10 15.01 16.52
N PRO A 104 -17.12 14.94 17.41
CA PRO A 104 -17.03 14.18 18.66
C PRO A 104 -17.20 12.68 18.42
N LEU A 105 -16.22 11.89 18.89
CA LEU A 105 -16.19 10.44 18.73
C LEU A 105 -17.00 9.76 19.84
N LYS A 106 -18.33 9.84 19.74
CA LYS A 106 -19.26 9.39 20.80
C LYS A 106 -19.05 7.94 21.30
N ALA A 107 -18.52 7.06 20.45
CA ALA A 107 -18.21 5.67 20.75
C ALA A 107 -16.73 5.39 21.15
N HIS A 108 -15.86 6.40 21.10
CA HIS A 108 -14.43 6.28 21.39
C HIS A 108 -14.03 7.33 22.45
N LYS A 109 -14.44 7.04 23.69
CA LYS A 109 -14.06 7.82 24.88
C LYS A 109 -12.70 7.34 25.39
N VAL A 110 -11.99 8.20 26.12
CA VAL A 110 -10.78 7.78 26.85
C VAL A 110 -11.16 6.74 27.91
N GLU A 111 -10.54 5.57 27.86
CA GLU A 111 -10.70 4.51 28.86
C GLU A 111 -9.50 4.53 29.81
N LEU A 112 -9.75 4.33 31.10
CA LEU A 112 -8.75 4.41 32.17
C LEU A 112 -8.64 3.09 32.93
N ASP A 113 -7.49 2.85 33.56
CA ASP A 113 -7.32 1.83 34.59
C ASP A 113 -7.69 2.35 35.99
N ASP A 114 -7.60 1.47 36.99
CA ASP A 114 -7.92 1.77 38.39
C ASP A 114 -6.98 2.84 39.02
N ASP A 115 -5.77 3.00 38.47
CA ASP A 115 -4.79 4.03 38.88
C ASP A 115 -5.02 5.38 38.15
N GLY A 116 -5.97 5.45 37.21
CA GLY A 116 -6.31 6.65 36.46
C GLY A 116 -5.37 6.97 35.29
N ALA A 117 -4.53 6.02 34.88
CA ALA A 117 -3.78 6.10 33.64
C ALA A 117 -4.66 5.72 32.45
N VAL A 118 -4.35 6.27 31.27
CA VAL A 118 -5.04 5.99 30.01
C VAL A 118 -4.63 4.62 29.50
N VAL A 119 -5.60 3.78 29.18
CA VAL A 119 -5.38 2.47 28.55
C VAL A 119 -5.66 2.54 27.05
N SER A 120 -6.75 3.20 26.67
CA SER A 120 -7.23 3.25 25.29
C SER A 120 -8.05 4.52 25.00
N ILE A 121 -8.46 4.67 23.75
CA ILE A 121 -9.53 5.58 23.33
C ILE A 121 -10.57 4.78 22.55
N GLY A 122 -11.53 4.24 23.30
CA GLY A 122 -12.41 3.17 22.87
C GLY A 122 -11.65 1.93 22.41
N LYS A 123 -12.34 1.04 21.70
CA LYS A 123 -11.75 -0.19 21.17
C LYS A 123 -10.66 0.03 20.10
N LEU A 124 -10.59 1.19 19.45
CA LEU A 124 -9.74 1.38 18.25
C LEU A 124 -8.31 1.82 18.53
N TRP A 125 -8.05 2.65 19.55
CA TRP A 125 -6.69 3.16 19.82
C TRP A 125 -6.20 2.68 21.17
N GLN A 126 -5.26 1.74 21.15
CA GLN A 126 -4.61 1.22 22.34
C GLN A 126 -3.35 2.03 22.65
N LEU A 127 -3.15 2.45 23.90
CA LEU A 127 -1.97 3.23 24.29
C LEU A 127 -0.70 2.36 24.24
N GLN A 128 0.43 2.95 23.84
CA GLN A 128 1.77 2.36 23.93
C GLN A 128 2.70 3.11 24.90
N GLY A 129 2.41 4.39 25.18
CA GLY A 129 3.17 5.22 26.12
C GLY A 129 3.75 6.46 25.46
N TRP A 130 4.97 6.83 25.82
CA TRP A 130 5.67 7.99 25.27
C TRP A 130 6.65 7.58 24.17
N ASP A 131 6.59 8.26 23.03
CA ASP A 131 7.66 8.22 22.03
C ASP A 131 8.90 9.01 22.51
N ARG A 132 10.05 8.71 21.91
CA ARG A 132 11.36 9.34 22.11
C ARG A 132 11.37 10.86 21.92
N ASN A 133 10.37 11.45 21.26
CA ASN A 133 10.22 12.90 21.08
C ASN A 133 9.27 13.55 22.10
N GLY A 134 8.68 12.79 23.02
CA GLY A 134 7.64 13.25 23.94
C GLY A 134 6.24 13.35 23.31
N ALA A 135 6.03 12.69 22.17
CA ALA A 135 4.69 12.44 21.62
C ALA A 135 4.04 11.23 22.33
N ILE A 136 2.72 11.09 22.21
CA ILE A 136 2.00 9.93 22.77
C ILE A 136 1.81 8.85 21.69
N GLU A 137 2.34 7.66 21.97
CA GLU A 137 2.07 6.35 21.33
C GLU A 137 0.61 5.89 21.42
N PHE A 138 -0.17 5.95 20.35
CA PHE A 138 -1.34 5.09 20.14
C PHE A 138 -1.13 4.10 18.99
N ARG A 139 -1.73 2.91 19.07
CA ARG A 139 -1.84 1.96 17.94
C ARG A 139 -3.29 1.68 17.58
N ALA A 140 -3.58 1.75 16.28
CA ALA A 140 -4.92 1.55 15.72
C ALA A 140 -5.22 0.05 15.55
N SER A 141 -5.82 -0.59 16.56
CA SER A 141 -6.30 -1.97 16.49
C SER A 141 -7.42 -2.27 17.46
N SER A 142 -8.37 -3.10 17.02
CA SER A 142 -9.50 -3.63 17.78
C SER A 142 -9.15 -4.84 18.66
N THR A 143 -8.02 -5.51 18.43
CA THR A 143 -7.61 -6.74 19.14
C THR A 143 -6.14 -6.69 19.56
N ARG A 144 -5.81 -7.37 20.67
CA ARG A 144 -4.43 -7.43 21.21
C ARG A 144 -3.48 -8.20 20.29
N GLU A 145 -3.98 -9.16 19.53
CA GLU A 145 -3.21 -10.03 18.65
C GLU A 145 -2.67 -9.27 17.42
N ASN A 146 -3.45 -8.33 16.89
CA ASN A 146 -3.07 -7.52 15.74
C ASN A 146 -2.15 -6.33 16.10
N MET A 147 -1.89 -6.08 17.38
CA MET A 147 -1.16 -4.90 17.87
C MET A 147 0.27 -4.75 17.32
N GLU A 148 0.99 -5.83 17.06
CA GLU A 148 2.37 -5.76 16.56
C GLU A 148 2.43 -5.19 15.13
N SER A 149 1.44 -5.53 14.29
CA SER A 149 1.26 -5.05 12.92
C SER A 149 0.42 -3.77 12.82
N ALA A 150 -0.25 -3.36 13.90
CA ALA A 150 -1.15 -2.21 13.92
C ALA A 150 -0.45 -0.89 13.60
N ARG A 151 -1.14 -0.01 12.87
CA ARG A 151 -0.64 1.34 12.56
C ARG A 151 -0.39 2.12 13.86
N SER A 152 0.84 2.59 14.02
CA SER A 152 1.23 3.60 14.99
C SER A 152 0.67 4.97 14.62
N GLU A 153 0.21 5.74 15.61
CA GLU A 153 -0.29 7.10 15.48
C GLU A 153 0.25 7.95 16.65
N LEU A 154 1.21 8.84 16.35
CA LEU A 154 1.88 9.69 17.34
C LEU A 154 1.07 10.98 17.57
N TRP A 155 0.77 11.33 18.82
CA TRP A 155 0.05 12.58 19.15
C TRP A 155 1.01 13.63 19.76
N THR A 156 1.12 14.80 19.15
CA THR A 156 1.91 15.95 19.63
C THR A 156 1.01 17.10 20.11
N ARG A 157 1.40 17.88 21.12
CA ARG A 157 0.55 19.00 21.60
C ARG A 157 0.54 20.17 20.61
N MET A 158 -0.66 20.69 20.28
CA MET A 158 -0.80 21.89 19.44
C MET A 158 -0.29 23.19 20.10
N ALA A 159 0.01 23.18 21.40
CA ALA A 159 0.73 24.29 22.05
C ALA A 159 2.15 24.51 21.47
N SER A 160 2.70 23.51 20.76
CA SER A 160 4.00 23.57 20.08
C SER A 160 3.93 23.71 18.55
N THR A 161 2.74 23.76 17.93
CA THR A 161 2.63 23.95 16.48
C THR A 161 2.75 25.43 16.11
N SER A 162 3.83 25.79 15.41
CA SER A 162 4.10 27.16 14.95
C SER A 162 3.09 27.63 13.89
N ALA A 163 3.10 28.93 13.58
CA ALA A 163 2.32 29.49 12.46
C ALA A 163 2.65 28.77 11.14
N GLU A 164 3.92 28.42 10.94
CA GLU A 164 4.44 27.61 9.84
C GLU A 164 3.74 26.24 9.72
N VAL A 165 3.41 25.56 10.83
CA VAL A 165 2.61 24.31 10.77
C VAL A 165 1.18 24.58 10.30
N SER A 166 0.57 25.68 10.73
CA SER A 166 -0.78 26.07 10.29
C SER A 166 -0.83 26.53 8.83
N GLU A 167 0.24 27.14 8.33
CA GLU A 167 0.40 27.53 6.93
C GLU A 167 0.73 26.33 6.05
N LYS A 168 1.65 25.46 6.48
CA LYS A 168 1.97 24.16 5.86
C LYS A 168 0.71 23.31 5.72
N MET A 169 -0.12 23.17 6.75
CA MET A 169 -1.38 22.41 6.67
C MET A 169 -2.35 22.98 5.61
N LYS A 170 -2.49 24.31 5.49
CA LYS A 170 -3.25 24.92 4.39
C LYS A 170 -2.68 24.55 3.02
N LEU A 171 -1.35 24.52 2.89
CA LEU A 171 -0.66 24.12 1.65
C LEU A 171 -0.81 22.62 1.34
N LEU A 172 -0.94 21.73 2.33
CA LEU A 172 -1.14 20.29 2.11
C LEU A 172 -2.57 19.92 1.61
N GLY A 173 -3.47 20.90 1.49
CA GLY A 173 -4.88 20.70 1.16
C GLY A 173 -5.84 20.73 2.36
N TYR A 174 -5.33 20.78 3.60
CA TYR A 174 -6.15 20.93 4.82
C TYR A 174 -6.55 22.41 5.03
N ALA A 175 -7.18 23.01 4.03
CA ALA A 175 -7.38 24.46 3.88
C ALA A 175 -8.47 25.08 4.78
N GLY A 176 -9.05 24.30 5.69
CA GLY A 176 -9.92 24.75 6.78
C GLY A 176 -11.39 24.37 6.60
N SER A 177 -12.20 24.34 7.65
CA SER A 177 -11.96 24.82 9.02
C SER A 177 -12.89 24.12 10.01
N ALA A 178 -12.63 24.25 11.32
CA ALA A 178 -13.48 23.70 12.37
C ALA A 178 -14.85 24.42 12.54
N ALA A 179 -15.27 25.23 11.56
CA ALA A 179 -16.55 25.93 11.56
C ALA A 179 -17.70 25.07 10.99
N ASP A 180 -17.43 24.22 10.00
CA ASP A 180 -18.41 23.25 9.47
C ASP A 180 -17.72 22.01 8.85
N PRO A 181 -17.38 21.00 9.66
CA PRO A 181 -16.84 19.72 9.19
C PRO A 181 -17.91 18.74 8.66
N LEU A 182 -19.16 19.17 8.45
CA LEU A 182 -20.27 18.32 7.99
C LEU A 182 -20.90 18.80 6.66
N GLY A 183 -20.91 20.11 6.40
CA GLY A 183 -21.43 20.71 5.15
C GLY A 183 -20.45 20.74 3.99
N ARG A 184 -19.15 20.46 4.21
CA ARG A 184 -18.17 20.22 3.14
C ARG A 184 -17.82 18.75 3.03
N GLY A 185 -17.85 18.23 1.81
CA GLY A 185 -17.22 16.94 1.48
C GLY A 185 -15.72 17.00 1.77
N ILE A 186 -15.17 15.89 2.27
CA ILE A 186 -13.82 15.81 2.85
C ILE A 186 -12.76 16.34 1.86
N GLU A 187 -12.13 17.46 2.22
CA GLU A 187 -11.05 18.09 1.43
C GLU A 187 -9.84 17.14 1.34
N GLY A 188 -9.27 17.00 0.14
CA GLY A 188 -8.25 16.00 -0.17
C GLY A 188 -6.84 16.36 0.28
N CYS A 189 -5.93 15.41 0.11
CA CYS A 189 -4.52 15.54 0.45
C CYS A 189 -3.70 15.66 -0.84
N MET A 190 -2.71 16.57 -0.89
CA MET A 190 -1.80 16.57 -2.03
C MET A 190 -0.96 15.26 -2.07
N PRO A 191 -0.56 14.78 -3.26
CA PRO A 191 0.46 13.74 -3.40
C PRO A 191 1.78 14.15 -2.73
N GLY A 192 2.64 13.17 -2.42
CA GLY A 192 3.85 13.36 -1.60
C GLY A 192 3.56 13.68 -0.12
N THR A 193 2.35 14.16 0.21
CA THR A 193 1.92 14.28 1.60
C THR A 193 1.44 12.92 2.11
N SER A 194 2.19 12.37 3.05
CA SER A 194 1.55 11.60 4.11
C SER A 194 0.58 12.50 4.87
N GLY A 195 -0.51 11.97 5.42
CA GLY A 195 -1.27 12.69 6.46
C GLY A 195 -0.38 13.03 7.67
N ALA A 196 0.64 12.19 7.92
CA ALA A 196 1.74 12.53 8.82
C ALA A 196 2.46 13.80 8.35
N GLU A 197 2.80 14.66 9.32
CA GLU A 197 3.92 15.58 9.16
C GLU A 197 5.08 14.83 8.50
N MET A 198 5.53 15.27 7.32
CA MET A 198 6.81 14.84 6.75
C MET A 198 7.86 14.97 7.87
N PRO A 199 8.38 13.86 8.45
CA PRO A 199 9.11 13.91 9.70
C PRO A 199 10.37 14.77 9.58
N ALA A 200 10.93 15.19 10.72
CA ALA A 200 12.22 15.86 10.73
C ALA A 200 13.28 14.91 10.13
N GLY A 201 13.76 15.21 8.92
CA GLY A 201 14.59 14.31 8.11
C GLY A 201 13.89 13.61 6.94
N TYR A 202 12.61 13.91 6.65
CA TYR A 202 11.98 13.52 5.38
C TYR A 202 12.85 14.03 4.23
N SER A 203 13.34 13.10 3.43
CA SER A 203 14.25 13.40 2.34
C SER A 203 13.63 12.89 1.05
N LYS A 204 13.60 13.74 0.01
CA LYS A 204 13.27 13.30 -1.36
C LYS A 204 14.18 12.17 -1.84
N LYS A 205 15.38 12.04 -1.23
CA LYS A 205 16.28 10.89 -1.41
C LYS A 205 15.63 9.58 -0.97
N LYS A 206 14.86 9.55 0.13
CA LYS A 206 14.17 8.35 0.61
C LYS A 206 13.06 7.91 -0.35
N ASP A 207 12.30 8.84 -0.90
CA ASP A 207 11.30 8.52 -1.92
C ASP A 207 11.97 7.96 -3.19
N ALA A 208 13.03 8.62 -3.67
CA ALA A 208 13.82 8.15 -4.79
C ALA A 208 14.46 6.77 -4.53
N GLU A 209 14.93 6.49 -3.31
CA GLU A 209 15.48 5.19 -2.89
C GLU A 209 14.40 4.11 -2.86
N GLU A 210 13.23 4.39 -2.28
CA GLU A 210 12.11 3.45 -2.19
C GLU A 210 11.49 3.15 -3.56
N VAL A 211 11.39 4.16 -4.44
CA VAL A 211 10.96 4.00 -5.84
C VAL A 211 12.02 3.29 -6.68
N SER A 212 13.31 3.59 -6.49
CA SER A 212 14.41 2.86 -7.15
C SER A 212 14.46 1.39 -6.72
N LEU A 213 14.24 1.10 -5.43
CA LEU A 213 14.12 -0.25 -4.91
C LEU A 213 12.93 -0.99 -5.53
N LEU A 214 11.75 -0.34 -5.61
CA LEU A 214 10.58 -0.90 -6.28
C LEU A 214 10.88 -1.22 -7.76
N CYS A 215 11.44 -0.28 -8.52
CA CYS A 215 11.81 -0.47 -9.92
C CYS A 215 12.87 -1.57 -10.09
N ALA A 216 13.85 -1.68 -9.19
CA ALA A 216 14.88 -2.72 -9.22
C ALA A 216 14.31 -4.12 -8.93
N LEU A 217 13.49 -4.27 -7.89
CA LEU A 217 12.83 -5.53 -7.55
C LEU A 217 11.90 -5.98 -8.68
N VAL A 218 11.09 -5.07 -9.23
CA VAL A 218 10.22 -5.38 -10.37
C VAL A 218 11.05 -5.77 -11.60
N SER A 219 12.14 -5.06 -11.91
CA SER A 219 13.00 -5.40 -13.05
C SER A 219 13.71 -6.75 -12.91
N GLN A 220 14.13 -7.13 -11.69
CA GLN A 220 14.74 -8.43 -11.39
C GLN A 220 13.74 -9.58 -11.57
N TRP A 221 12.53 -9.42 -11.02
CA TRP A 221 11.56 -10.51 -10.88
C TRP A 221 10.50 -10.57 -12.00
N ARG A 222 10.35 -9.53 -12.82
CA ARG A 222 9.40 -9.54 -13.94
C ARG A 222 9.77 -10.51 -15.06
N GLU A 223 8.75 -10.96 -15.77
CA GLU A 223 8.86 -11.54 -17.11
C GLU A 223 9.16 -10.43 -18.15
N PRO A 224 9.71 -10.75 -19.34
CA PRO A 224 10.18 -9.74 -20.28
C PRO A 224 9.08 -8.81 -20.83
N ALA A 225 7.87 -9.35 -21.04
CA ALA A 225 6.71 -8.63 -21.57
C ALA A 225 5.61 -8.49 -20.51
N THR A 226 4.73 -7.49 -20.68
CA THR A 226 3.42 -7.46 -20.00
C THR A 226 2.45 -8.44 -20.65
N CYS A 227 1.45 -8.90 -19.90
CA CYS A 227 0.37 -9.75 -20.43
C CYS A 227 -1.01 -9.13 -20.18
N GLN A 228 -1.96 -9.36 -21.09
CA GLN A 228 -3.38 -9.11 -20.80
C GLN A 228 -3.91 -10.30 -19.98
N ILE A 229 -4.33 -10.05 -18.73
CA ILE A 229 -4.81 -11.10 -17.82
C ILE A 229 -6.30 -10.95 -17.57
N CYS A 230 -7.07 -12.00 -17.83
CA CYS A 230 -8.52 -12.04 -17.61
C CYS A 230 -8.84 -12.02 -16.10
N PRO A 231 -9.76 -11.16 -15.62
CA PRO A 231 -10.07 -11.01 -14.19
C PRO A 231 -10.39 -12.31 -13.42
N ARG A 232 -11.07 -13.28 -14.07
CA ARG A 232 -11.36 -14.61 -13.49
C ARG A 232 -10.14 -15.41 -13.03
N LEU A 233 -8.95 -15.10 -13.56
CA LEU A 233 -7.68 -15.76 -13.25
C LEU A 233 -6.90 -15.06 -12.13
N VAL A 234 -7.36 -13.89 -11.68
CA VAL A 234 -6.66 -13.08 -10.67
C VAL A 234 -7.31 -13.23 -9.30
N ILE A 235 -6.49 -13.60 -8.32
CA ILE A 235 -6.85 -13.61 -6.89
C ILE A 235 -5.93 -12.66 -6.10
N PRO A 236 -6.31 -12.22 -4.89
CA PRO A 236 -5.43 -11.39 -4.06
C PRO A 236 -4.18 -12.16 -3.61
N ASP A 237 -3.01 -11.51 -3.53
CA ASP A 237 -1.86 -12.10 -2.84
C ASP A 237 -1.92 -11.76 -1.34
N PHE A 238 -1.97 -12.78 -0.48
CA PHE A 238 -2.09 -12.63 0.97
C PHE A 238 -0.81 -12.15 1.66
N THR A 239 0.30 -11.95 0.94
CA THR A 239 1.48 -11.24 1.49
C THR A 239 1.26 -9.72 1.61
N ASN A 240 0.16 -9.19 1.07
CA ASN A 240 -0.25 -7.79 1.16
C ASN A 240 -1.00 -7.49 2.49
N ARG A 241 -1.02 -6.22 2.91
CA ARG A 241 -1.82 -5.66 4.03
C ARG A 241 -1.91 -6.54 5.29
N ALA A 242 -0.77 -6.99 5.80
CA ALA A 242 -0.67 -7.82 7.01
C ALA A 242 -1.60 -9.05 7.01
N GLN A 243 -1.80 -9.67 5.83
CA GLN A 243 -2.67 -10.84 5.61
C GLN A 243 -4.18 -10.61 5.80
N THR A 244 -4.64 -9.37 6.08
CA THR A 244 -6.06 -9.03 6.27
C THR A 244 -6.92 -9.13 4.99
N GLY A 245 -6.30 -9.33 3.83
CA GLY A 245 -6.98 -9.54 2.56
C GLY A 245 -7.49 -8.25 1.92
N LEU A 246 -8.72 -8.28 1.39
CA LEU A 246 -9.38 -7.13 0.75
C LEU A 246 -10.62 -6.73 1.55
N GLY A 247 -10.81 -5.44 1.83
CA GLY A 247 -12.11 -4.93 2.26
C GLY A 247 -13.14 -5.04 1.13
N VAL A 248 -14.18 -5.87 1.32
CA VAL A 248 -15.24 -6.13 0.33
C VAL A 248 -15.99 -4.87 -0.11
N GLU A 249 -16.15 -3.88 0.78
CA GLU A 249 -16.93 -2.68 0.45
C GLU A 249 -16.18 -1.73 -0.48
N LEU A 250 -14.83 -1.69 -0.43
CA LEU A 250 -14.03 -0.94 -1.41
C LEU A 250 -14.06 -1.60 -2.78
N LEU A 251 -14.16 -2.93 -2.83
CA LEU A 251 -14.41 -3.68 -4.05
C LEU A 251 -15.74 -3.21 -4.69
N HIS A 252 -16.82 -3.16 -3.91
CA HIS A 252 -18.11 -2.66 -4.40
C HIS A 252 -18.09 -1.16 -4.74
N TYR A 253 -17.36 -0.34 -4.00
CA TYR A 253 -17.14 1.08 -4.34
C TYR A 253 -16.46 1.24 -5.71
N VAL A 254 -15.41 0.46 -5.99
CA VAL A 254 -14.73 0.48 -7.28
C VAL A 254 -15.67 0.02 -8.41
N ALA A 255 -16.45 -1.03 -8.21
CA ALA A 255 -17.43 -1.49 -9.20
C ALA A 255 -18.54 -0.45 -9.45
N THR A 256 -19.05 0.20 -8.41
CA THR A 256 -20.02 1.29 -8.51
C THR A 256 -19.43 2.53 -9.20
N SER A 257 -18.16 2.86 -8.93
CA SER A 257 -17.46 3.95 -9.63
C SER A 257 -17.26 3.64 -11.11
N ILE A 258 -16.96 2.39 -11.49
CA ILE A 258 -16.92 1.95 -12.90
C ILE A 258 -18.31 2.08 -13.54
N ARG A 259 -19.37 1.61 -12.86
CA ARG A 259 -20.77 1.72 -13.32
C ARG A 259 -21.21 3.16 -13.56
N GLN A 260 -20.78 4.10 -12.70
CA GLN A 260 -21.18 5.51 -12.78
C GLN A 260 -20.34 6.36 -13.73
N LYS A 261 -19.05 6.06 -13.88
CA LYS A 261 -18.06 6.91 -14.60
C LYS A 261 -17.50 6.27 -15.87
N GLY A 262 -17.92 5.05 -16.20
CA GLY A 262 -17.33 4.22 -17.25
C GLY A 262 -15.96 3.65 -16.89
N PHE A 263 -15.55 2.58 -17.56
CA PHE A 263 -14.27 1.92 -17.38
C PHE A 263 -13.13 2.71 -18.05
N GLN A 264 -12.27 3.28 -17.20
CA GLN A 264 -11.13 4.08 -17.63
C GLN A 264 -9.92 3.19 -17.93
N LYS A 265 -9.99 2.47 -19.07
CA LYS A 265 -8.86 1.72 -19.66
C LYS A 265 -7.62 2.62 -19.74
N ARG A 266 -6.47 2.13 -19.24
CA ARG A 266 -5.23 2.94 -19.18
C ARG A 266 -4.78 3.42 -20.55
N SER A 267 -4.37 4.68 -20.63
CA SER A 267 -3.70 5.30 -21.79
C SER A 267 -2.60 6.24 -21.28
N GLY A 268 -1.33 5.90 -21.56
CA GLY A 268 -0.17 6.56 -20.98
C GLY A 268 -0.20 6.52 -19.44
N ARG A 269 -0.46 7.66 -18.81
CA ARG A 269 -0.62 7.83 -17.35
C ARG A 269 -2.07 7.85 -16.87
N HIS A 270 -3.03 8.10 -17.76
CA HIS A 270 -4.44 8.26 -17.38
C HIS A 270 -5.18 6.92 -17.36
N GLY A 271 -6.22 6.81 -16.53
CA GLY A 271 -6.99 5.58 -16.33
C GLY A 271 -6.53 4.77 -15.13
N HIS A 272 -6.82 3.48 -15.10
CA HIS A 272 -6.43 2.60 -13.98
C HIS A 272 -4.90 2.44 -13.87
N ASP A 273 -4.41 2.19 -12.66
CA ASP A 273 -3.04 1.78 -12.36
C ASP A 273 -2.67 0.49 -13.14
N ILE A 274 -1.39 0.31 -13.49
CA ILE A 274 -0.89 -0.96 -14.07
C ILE A 274 -0.83 -2.00 -12.94
N PRO A 275 -1.53 -3.16 -13.03
CA PRO A 275 -1.45 -4.15 -11.97
C PRO A 275 -0.11 -4.91 -11.97
N VAL A 276 0.36 -5.26 -10.77
CA VAL A 276 1.49 -6.18 -10.57
C VAL A 276 0.95 -7.50 -10.06
N LEU A 277 1.26 -8.56 -10.80
CA LEU A 277 0.78 -9.91 -10.59
C LEU A 277 1.97 -10.87 -10.48
N VAL A 278 1.85 -11.95 -9.72
CA VAL A 278 2.79 -13.07 -9.77
C VAL A 278 2.11 -14.24 -10.47
N ARG A 279 2.77 -14.87 -11.45
CA ARG A 279 2.27 -16.07 -12.12
C ARG A 279 2.34 -17.26 -11.17
N GLU A 280 1.25 -18.01 -11.05
CA GLU A 280 1.18 -19.26 -10.28
C GLU A 280 0.78 -20.42 -11.19
N PRO A 281 1.73 -21.33 -11.52
CA PRO A 281 1.48 -22.47 -12.41
C PRO A 281 0.41 -23.42 -11.89
N ALA A 282 -0.23 -24.14 -12.80
CA ALA A 282 -1.07 -25.28 -12.45
C ALA A 282 -0.27 -26.30 -11.63
N GLY A 283 -0.83 -26.75 -10.50
CA GLY A 283 -0.21 -27.73 -9.61
C GLY A 283 0.88 -27.20 -8.66
N SER A 284 1.14 -25.90 -8.55
CA SER A 284 2.07 -25.38 -7.53
C SER A 284 1.44 -25.35 -6.13
N ASP A 285 2.25 -25.58 -5.08
CA ASP A 285 1.79 -25.51 -3.68
C ASP A 285 1.29 -24.09 -3.32
N SER A 286 1.97 -23.06 -3.83
CA SER A 286 1.56 -21.65 -3.67
C SER A 286 0.21 -21.34 -4.32
N LYS A 287 -0.07 -21.93 -5.50
CA LYS A 287 -1.40 -21.88 -6.11
C LYS A 287 -2.45 -22.51 -5.20
N ALA A 288 -2.17 -23.73 -4.71
CA ALA A 288 -3.10 -24.48 -3.88
C ALA A 288 -3.40 -23.76 -2.55
N GLU A 289 -2.37 -23.19 -1.91
CA GLU A 289 -2.52 -22.34 -0.73
C GLU A 289 -3.39 -21.12 -1.02
N ALA A 290 -3.05 -20.34 -2.06
CA ALA A 290 -3.75 -19.10 -2.37
C ALA A 290 -5.21 -19.31 -2.79
N LEU A 291 -5.52 -20.35 -3.58
CA LEU A 291 -6.91 -20.72 -3.90
C LEU A 291 -7.67 -21.21 -2.67
N ARG A 292 -7.06 -22.00 -1.78
CA ARG A 292 -7.69 -22.47 -0.55
C ARG A 292 -8.06 -21.29 0.36
N VAL A 293 -7.14 -20.35 0.58
CA VAL A 293 -7.38 -19.17 1.43
C VAL A 293 -8.41 -18.24 0.79
N TRP A 294 -8.34 -17.99 -0.53
CA TRP A 294 -9.33 -17.12 -1.20
C TRP A 294 -10.72 -17.74 -1.26
N ARG A 295 -10.85 -19.05 -1.56
CA ARG A 295 -12.16 -19.75 -1.52
C ARG A 295 -12.74 -19.75 -0.10
N ALA A 296 -11.92 -19.90 0.93
CA ALA A 296 -12.37 -19.76 2.32
C ALA A 296 -12.91 -18.34 2.59
N ARG A 297 -12.17 -17.28 2.21
CA ARG A 297 -12.65 -15.90 2.45
C ARG A 297 -13.91 -15.53 1.66
N VAL A 298 -14.06 -16.04 0.44
CA VAL A 298 -15.28 -15.83 -0.38
C VAL A 298 -16.50 -16.60 0.17
N ALA A 299 -16.28 -17.68 0.93
CA ALA A 299 -17.35 -18.39 1.65
C ALA A 299 -17.69 -17.77 3.02
N ASP A 300 -16.72 -17.09 3.64
CA ASP A 300 -16.80 -16.43 4.95
C ASP A 300 -17.42 -15.02 4.88
N GLU A 301 -17.01 -14.19 3.90
CA GLU A 301 -17.46 -12.80 3.78
C GLU A 301 -18.43 -12.61 2.59
N GLU A 302 -19.71 -12.39 2.88
CA GLU A 302 -20.77 -12.14 1.89
C GLU A 302 -20.38 -11.02 0.90
N GLY A 303 -20.86 -11.08 -0.34
CA GLY A 303 -20.71 -10.01 -1.33
C GLY A 303 -19.49 -10.16 -2.25
N PHE A 304 -18.47 -10.93 -1.88
CA PHE A 304 -17.44 -11.30 -2.86
C PHE A 304 -18.04 -12.10 -4.03
N PRO A 305 -17.57 -11.87 -5.27
CA PRO A 305 -17.92 -12.72 -6.40
C PRO A 305 -17.28 -14.11 -6.24
N PRO A 306 -17.89 -15.18 -6.80
CA PRO A 306 -17.40 -16.54 -6.65
C PRO A 306 -16.02 -16.74 -7.29
N VAL A 307 -15.18 -17.60 -6.70
CA VAL A 307 -13.86 -17.92 -7.23
C VAL A 307 -13.99 -18.77 -8.50
N ARG A 308 -13.72 -18.16 -9.66
CA ARG A 308 -13.86 -18.78 -11.00
C ARG A 308 -12.59 -19.45 -11.53
N ALA A 309 -11.50 -19.39 -10.79
CA ALA A 309 -10.23 -20.02 -11.15
C ALA A 309 -10.25 -21.53 -10.83
N ARG A 310 -9.93 -22.36 -11.82
CA ARG A 310 -9.89 -23.83 -11.71
C ARG A 310 -8.58 -24.32 -11.10
N ASP A 311 -8.58 -25.55 -10.60
CA ASP A 311 -7.41 -26.17 -9.97
C ASP A 311 -6.35 -26.65 -10.99
N ASP A 312 -6.69 -26.74 -12.28
CA ASP A 312 -5.84 -27.22 -13.37
C ASP A 312 -5.31 -26.13 -14.34
N GLU A 313 -5.81 -24.89 -14.29
CA GLU A 313 -5.31 -23.77 -15.12
C GLU A 313 -4.22 -22.94 -14.41
N GLU A 314 -3.47 -22.08 -15.10
CA GLU A 314 -2.62 -21.11 -14.40
C GLU A 314 -3.44 -19.96 -13.79
N ILE A 315 -2.95 -19.37 -12.70
CA ILE A 315 -3.59 -18.22 -12.04
C ILE A 315 -2.56 -17.13 -11.74
N PHE A 316 -3.04 -15.98 -11.26
CA PHE A 316 -2.21 -14.84 -10.94
C PHE A 316 -2.55 -14.27 -9.57
N THR A 317 -1.56 -14.07 -8.69
CA THR A 317 -1.76 -13.42 -7.38
C THR A 317 -1.42 -11.93 -7.46
N SER A 318 -2.33 -11.08 -6.97
CA SER A 318 -2.23 -9.62 -7.10
C SER A 318 -1.48 -8.98 -5.93
N LEU A 319 -0.31 -8.40 -6.22
CA LEU A 319 0.46 -7.57 -5.27
C LEU A 319 -0.08 -6.14 -5.16
N GLY A 320 -0.81 -5.69 -6.18
CA GLY A 320 -1.51 -4.41 -6.20
C GLY A 320 -2.74 -4.47 -7.11
N ASN A 321 -3.75 -3.65 -6.78
CA ASN A 321 -5.04 -3.56 -7.49
C ASN A 321 -5.95 -4.81 -7.40
N GLY A 322 -5.85 -5.57 -6.30
CA GLY A 322 -6.74 -6.71 -6.02
C GLY A 322 -8.23 -6.34 -6.01
N HIS A 323 -8.61 -5.24 -5.36
CA HIS A 323 -9.99 -4.70 -5.36
C HIS A 323 -10.52 -4.44 -6.77
N PHE A 324 -9.67 -3.96 -7.68
CA PHE A 324 -10.04 -3.66 -9.06
C PHE A 324 -10.31 -4.94 -9.86
N PHE A 325 -9.47 -5.97 -9.74
CA PHE A 325 -9.76 -7.26 -10.40
C PHE A 325 -11.02 -7.93 -9.85
N GLN A 326 -11.25 -7.88 -8.53
CA GLN A 326 -12.51 -8.42 -7.99
C GLN A 326 -13.72 -7.56 -8.40
N ALA A 327 -13.55 -6.24 -8.60
CA ALA A 327 -14.63 -5.38 -9.12
C ALA A 327 -14.97 -5.74 -10.57
N LEU A 328 -13.99 -6.11 -11.38
CA LEU A 328 -14.22 -6.68 -12.71
C LEU A 328 -14.90 -8.07 -12.63
N ASN A 329 -14.58 -8.90 -11.63
CA ASN A 329 -15.26 -10.18 -11.40
C ASN A 329 -16.73 -10.02 -11.01
N LEU A 330 -17.11 -8.96 -10.28
CA LEU A 330 -18.52 -8.60 -10.04
C LEU A 330 -19.26 -8.40 -11.37
N PHE A 331 -18.68 -7.67 -12.33
CA PHE A 331 -19.27 -7.50 -13.66
C PHE A 331 -19.28 -8.79 -14.49
N GLN A 332 -18.23 -9.62 -14.42
CA GLN A 332 -18.21 -10.91 -15.14
C GLN A 332 -19.22 -11.94 -14.63
N THR A 333 -19.79 -11.73 -13.44
CA THR A 333 -20.76 -12.62 -12.78
C THR A 333 -22.14 -11.98 -12.63
N GLU A 334 -22.33 -10.77 -13.16
CA GLU A 334 -23.53 -9.93 -12.98
C GLU A 334 -23.98 -9.87 -11.51
N TRP A 335 -23.01 -9.79 -10.60
CA TRP A 335 -23.23 -9.96 -9.17
C TRP A 335 -24.09 -8.82 -8.59
N LYS A 336 -24.82 -9.10 -7.52
CA LYS A 336 -25.62 -8.09 -6.83
C LYS A 336 -24.72 -7.11 -6.06
N ALA A 337 -25.12 -5.84 -5.98
CA ALA A 337 -24.52 -4.89 -5.05
C ALA A 337 -24.88 -5.22 -3.59
N ILE A 338 -23.96 -4.93 -2.66
CA ILE A 338 -24.16 -5.17 -1.21
C ILE A 338 -25.04 -4.11 -0.51
N ASN A 339 -25.23 -2.95 -1.14
CA ASN A 339 -25.88 -1.77 -0.53
C ASN A 339 -27.10 -1.26 -1.34
N ASP A 340 -27.43 -1.89 -2.46
CA ASP A 340 -28.62 -1.58 -3.29
C ASP A 340 -29.11 -2.88 -3.99
N ASP A 341 -30.31 -2.87 -4.59
CA ASP A 341 -30.87 -4.07 -5.26
C ASP A 341 -30.35 -4.32 -6.69
N THR A 342 -29.47 -3.47 -7.20
CA THR A 342 -28.97 -3.57 -8.59
C THR A 342 -27.89 -4.65 -8.73
N HIS A 343 -27.66 -5.04 -9.98
CA HIS A 343 -26.63 -6.00 -10.36
C HIS A 343 -25.59 -5.30 -11.25
N TYR A 344 -24.33 -5.73 -11.18
CA TYR A 344 -23.24 -5.13 -11.98
C TYR A 344 -23.25 -5.68 -13.41
N SER A 345 -24.08 -5.10 -14.28
CA SER A 345 -24.07 -5.41 -15.72
C SER A 345 -23.12 -4.50 -16.50
N VAL A 346 -22.55 -5.02 -17.60
CA VAL A 346 -21.56 -4.29 -18.44
C VAL A 346 -22.22 -3.17 -19.26
N GLY A 347 -23.51 -3.30 -19.57
CA GLY A 347 -24.26 -2.33 -20.36
C GLY A 347 -23.64 -2.08 -21.73
N SER A 348 -23.49 -0.81 -22.10
CA SER A 348 -22.91 -0.34 -23.36
C SER A 348 -21.40 -0.04 -23.29
N ASP A 349 -20.73 -0.31 -22.16
CA ASP A 349 -19.31 0.00 -22.01
C ASP A 349 -18.42 -1.02 -22.76
N ASN A 350 -18.05 -0.65 -23.99
CA ASN A 350 -17.16 -1.44 -24.83
C ASN A 350 -15.74 -1.59 -24.25
N LYS A 351 -15.23 -0.63 -23.45
CA LYS A 351 -13.89 -0.72 -22.85
C LYS A 351 -13.90 -1.69 -21.66
N LEU A 352 -14.96 -1.68 -20.86
CA LEU A 352 -15.20 -2.69 -19.83
C LEU A 352 -15.34 -4.07 -20.49
N LYS A 353 -16.18 -4.19 -21.52
CA LYS A 353 -16.37 -5.43 -22.27
C LYS A 353 -15.06 -5.97 -22.87
N GLU A 354 -14.18 -5.10 -23.36
CA GLU A 354 -12.83 -5.48 -23.81
C GLU A 354 -12.00 -6.04 -22.64
N ALA A 355 -11.87 -5.28 -21.54
CA ALA A 355 -11.08 -5.66 -20.37
C ALA A 355 -11.57 -6.95 -19.68
N LEU A 356 -12.87 -7.25 -19.75
CA LEU A 356 -13.45 -8.49 -19.23
C LEU A 356 -13.21 -9.71 -20.13
N ASN A 357 -13.08 -9.53 -21.45
CA ASN A 357 -12.95 -10.66 -22.40
C ASN A 357 -11.50 -10.92 -22.84
N GLN A 358 -10.71 -9.87 -23.02
CA GLN A 358 -9.29 -9.94 -23.43
C GLN A 358 -8.35 -9.86 -22.21
N GLY A 359 -8.79 -9.20 -21.14
CA GLY A 359 -8.02 -9.00 -19.91
C GLY A 359 -7.41 -7.61 -19.76
N VAL A 360 -6.71 -7.40 -18.65
CA VAL A 360 -6.05 -6.13 -18.32
C VAL A 360 -4.53 -6.28 -18.45
N VAL A 361 -3.91 -5.35 -19.18
CA VAL A 361 -2.44 -5.28 -19.34
C VAL A 361 -1.78 -5.13 -17.96
N SER A 362 -0.98 -6.11 -17.58
CA SER A 362 -0.39 -6.27 -16.25
C SER A 362 1.08 -6.65 -16.32
N VAL A 363 1.84 -6.25 -15.29
CA VAL A 363 3.22 -6.70 -15.08
C VAL A 363 3.20 -8.06 -14.42
N ILE A 364 3.81 -9.06 -15.06
CA ILE A 364 3.89 -10.43 -14.53
C ILE A 364 5.25 -10.63 -13.88
N LEU A 365 5.27 -11.02 -12.61
CA LEU A 365 6.45 -11.50 -11.90
C LEU A 365 6.50 -13.02 -11.96
N LYS A 366 7.72 -13.56 -12.06
CA LYS A 366 8.00 -15.00 -12.11
C LYS A 366 7.46 -15.70 -10.85
N HIS A 367 6.91 -16.90 -10.99
CA HIS A 367 6.48 -17.77 -9.88
C HIS A 367 7.52 -17.85 -8.73
N SER A 368 8.81 -17.95 -9.10
CA SER A 368 9.96 -18.02 -8.18
C SER A 368 10.23 -16.76 -7.35
N THR A 369 9.43 -15.69 -7.49
CA THR A 369 9.54 -14.47 -6.67
C THR A 369 9.25 -14.78 -5.19
N PRO A 370 10.23 -14.64 -4.27
CA PRO A 370 10.07 -15.05 -2.88
C PRO A 370 8.99 -14.25 -2.13
N ARG A 371 8.27 -14.88 -1.20
CA ARG A 371 7.21 -14.21 -0.39
C ARG A 371 7.66 -12.89 0.29
N PRO A 372 8.89 -12.76 0.84
CA PRO A 372 9.37 -11.47 1.36
C PRO A 372 9.52 -10.37 0.28
N VAL A 373 9.92 -10.74 -0.94
CA VAL A 373 10.00 -9.82 -2.08
C VAL A 373 8.61 -9.40 -2.55
N ARG A 374 7.67 -10.35 -2.63
CA ARG A 374 6.25 -10.07 -2.92
C ARG A 374 5.66 -9.07 -1.93
N ALA A 375 5.87 -9.30 -0.64
CA ALA A 375 5.44 -8.41 0.43
C ALA A 375 6.06 -7.00 0.28
N LYS A 376 7.36 -6.90 0.02
CA LYS A 376 8.03 -5.59 -0.14
C LYS A 376 7.60 -4.83 -1.40
N ILE A 377 7.36 -5.54 -2.51
CA ILE A 377 6.77 -4.93 -3.73
C ILE A 377 5.36 -4.43 -3.43
N ALA A 378 4.52 -5.23 -2.76
CA ALA A 378 3.16 -4.83 -2.38
C ALA A 378 3.13 -3.63 -1.41
N GLU A 379 4.04 -3.60 -0.42
CA GLU A 379 4.24 -2.46 0.49
C GLU A 379 4.57 -1.18 -0.30
N LEU A 380 5.59 -1.24 -1.16
CA LEU A 380 6.05 -0.10 -1.95
C LEU A 380 5.00 0.38 -2.97
N LEU A 381 4.24 -0.52 -3.59
CA LEU A 381 3.13 -0.16 -4.49
C LEU A 381 1.98 0.58 -3.81
N ASN A 382 1.68 0.27 -2.54
CA ASN A 382 0.71 1.04 -1.76
C ASN A 382 1.31 2.37 -1.27
N ALA A 383 2.58 2.37 -0.87
CA ALA A 383 3.28 3.51 -0.26
C ALA A 383 3.78 4.58 -1.23
N LYS A 384 3.95 4.25 -2.53
CA LYS A 384 4.48 5.13 -3.59
C LYS A 384 3.52 5.30 -4.78
N ARG A 385 2.21 5.33 -4.53
CA ARG A 385 1.16 5.31 -5.59
C ARG A 385 1.27 6.48 -6.58
N GLU A 386 1.80 7.60 -6.12
CA GLU A 386 2.04 8.82 -6.88
C GLU A 386 3.13 8.64 -7.95
N PHE A 387 4.05 7.69 -7.78
CA PHE A 387 5.09 7.36 -8.76
C PHE A 387 4.55 6.37 -9.82
N GLN A 388 3.60 6.85 -10.63
CA GLN A 388 2.93 6.05 -11.65
C GLN A 388 3.89 5.67 -12.80
N TRP A 389 4.07 4.37 -13.03
CA TRP A 389 4.81 3.89 -14.20
C TRP A 389 4.08 4.18 -15.53
N THR A 390 4.88 4.42 -16.56
CA THR A 390 4.45 4.51 -17.96
C THR A 390 4.62 3.15 -18.66
N LEU A 391 3.85 2.93 -19.73
CA LEU A 391 4.17 1.90 -20.73
C LEU A 391 4.80 2.59 -21.93
N ASN A 392 5.83 1.95 -22.49
CA ASN A 392 6.41 2.27 -23.79
C ASN A 392 5.46 1.84 -24.93
N GLU A 393 5.76 2.26 -26.16
CA GLU A 393 4.98 1.91 -27.35
C GLU A 393 4.94 0.40 -27.65
N ASP A 394 5.96 -0.35 -27.22
CA ASP A 394 6.04 -1.81 -27.31
C ASP A 394 5.29 -2.54 -26.16
N GLY A 395 4.65 -1.80 -25.27
CA GLY A 395 3.96 -2.32 -24.08
C GLY A 395 4.88 -2.68 -22.91
N THR A 396 6.19 -2.48 -22.99
CA THR A 396 7.09 -2.66 -21.83
C THR A 396 6.91 -1.54 -20.81
N VAL A 397 7.23 -1.82 -19.54
CA VAL A 397 7.15 -0.82 -18.46
C VAL A 397 8.38 0.10 -18.51
N ASP A 398 8.15 1.41 -18.58
CA ASP A 398 9.17 2.41 -18.30
C ASP A 398 9.37 2.53 -16.79
N THR A 399 10.51 2.00 -16.33
CA THR A 399 11.00 2.12 -14.95
C THR A 399 12.08 3.18 -14.79
N GLY A 400 12.41 3.93 -15.84
CA GLY A 400 13.51 4.91 -15.87
C GLY A 400 13.07 6.32 -15.47
N ASN A 401 11.85 6.73 -15.82
CA ASN A 401 11.33 8.08 -15.54
C ASN A 401 10.03 8.06 -14.71
N SER A 402 10.11 7.50 -13.50
CA SER A 402 9.06 7.59 -12.48
C SER A 402 8.87 9.03 -11.99
N LEU A 403 8.15 9.83 -12.76
CA LEU A 403 7.71 11.17 -12.33
C LEU A 403 6.57 11.04 -11.32
N GLU A 404 6.67 11.80 -10.23
CA GLU A 404 5.61 11.96 -9.23
C GLU A 404 4.37 12.58 -9.89
N ASN A 405 3.22 11.92 -9.76
CA ASN A 405 1.94 12.51 -10.12
C ASN A 405 1.47 13.43 -8.99
N THR A 406 1.50 14.73 -9.24
CA THR A 406 1.07 15.80 -8.33
C THR A 406 -0.43 16.16 -8.46
N ASP A 407 -1.20 15.44 -9.29
CA ASP A 407 -2.65 15.64 -9.44
C ASP A 407 -3.38 15.46 -8.10
N TYR A 408 -4.46 16.23 -7.89
CA TYR A 408 -5.27 16.14 -6.68
C TYR A 408 -5.78 14.71 -6.44
N CYS A 409 -5.62 14.23 -5.20
CA CYS A 409 -6.13 12.94 -4.75
C CYS A 409 -6.99 13.13 -3.49
N SER A 410 -8.16 12.49 -3.44
CA SER A 410 -9.04 12.61 -2.28
C SER A 410 -8.44 11.94 -1.04
N GLN A 411 -8.79 12.43 0.14
CA GLN A 411 -8.36 11.81 1.40
C GLN A 411 -8.89 10.37 1.51
N PHE A 412 -10.07 10.08 0.94
CA PHE A 412 -10.62 8.73 0.81
C PHE A 412 -9.68 7.81 0.01
N GLU A 413 -9.26 8.22 -1.18
CA GLU A 413 -8.33 7.46 -2.01
C GLU A 413 -6.98 7.27 -1.31
N TRP A 414 -6.46 8.31 -0.63
CA TRP A 414 -5.22 8.23 0.15
C TRP A 414 -5.32 7.20 1.29
N LEU A 415 -6.36 7.27 2.13
CA LEU A 415 -6.56 6.35 3.25
C LEU A 415 -6.79 4.90 2.80
N SER A 416 -7.60 4.69 1.74
CA SER A 416 -7.98 3.37 1.23
C SER A 416 -6.80 2.49 0.77
N LYS A 417 -5.66 3.09 0.43
CA LYS A 417 -4.45 2.38 -0.01
C LYS A 417 -3.62 1.83 1.17
N GLY A 418 -3.64 2.47 2.35
CA GLY A 418 -2.84 2.08 3.52
C GLY A 418 -3.59 1.37 4.66
N MET A 419 -4.92 1.43 4.68
CA MET A 419 -5.77 0.78 5.69
C MET A 419 -5.91 -0.74 5.48
N ASP A 420 -6.16 -1.50 6.56
CA ASP A 420 -6.54 -2.92 6.50
C ASP A 420 -7.98 -3.12 5.97
N ALA A 421 -8.41 -4.38 5.80
CA ALA A 421 -9.73 -4.70 5.25
C ALA A 421 -10.92 -4.15 6.07
N GLU A 422 -10.85 -4.15 7.40
CA GLU A 422 -11.93 -3.66 8.27
C GLU A 422 -11.96 -2.13 8.29
N GLN A 423 -10.80 -1.50 8.45
CA GLN A 423 -10.62 -0.05 8.37
C GLN A 423 -11.09 0.50 7.03
N VAL A 424 -10.78 -0.18 5.92
CA VAL A 424 -11.27 0.16 4.57
C VAL A 424 -12.79 0.04 4.47
N ASN A 425 -13.39 -1.03 4.99
CA ASN A 425 -14.86 -1.17 4.96
C ASN A 425 -15.52 -0.02 5.74
N CYS A 426 -15.02 0.32 6.93
CA CYS A 426 -15.49 1.46 7.72
C CYS A 426 -15.32 2.81 6.99
N LEU A 427 -14.18 3.03 6.32
CA LEU A 427 -13.93 4.23 5.51
C LEU A 427 -14.95 4.35 4.36
N VAL A 428 -15.27 3.26 3.66
CA VAL A 428 -16.26 3.23 2.57
C VAL A 428 -17.65 3.58 3.09
N ARG A 429 -18.08 3.00 4.22
CA ARG A 429 -19.37 3.32 4.85
C ARG A 429 -19.48 4.81 5.17
N THR A 430 -18.44 5.37 5.79
CA THR A 430 -18.37 6.80 6.12
C THR A 430 -18.42 7.69 4.88
N HIS A 431 -17.63 7.39 3.85
CA HIS A 431 -17.57 8.16 2.59
C HIS A 431 -18.87 8.10 1.77
N LEU A 432 -19.56 6.96 1.78
CA LEU A 432 -20.87 6.78 1.13
C LEU A 432 -22.07 7.20 2.00
N GLY A 433 -21.85 7.62 3.25
CA GLY A 433 -22.92 7.99 4.18
C GLY A 433 -23.81 6.81 4.64
N ILE A 434 -23.33 5.58 4.52
CA ILE A 434 -24.07 4.35 4.87
C ILE A 434 -24.14 4.24 6.40
N LYS A 435 -25.34 4.47 6.95
CA LYS A 435 -25.64 4.38 8.38
C LYS A 435 -26.27 3.05 8.79
N GLU A 436 -26.95 2.40 7.83
CA GLU A 436 -27.68 1.16 8.04
C GLU A 436 -27.21 0.12 7.03
N SER A 437 -26.71 -1.00 7.54
CA SER A 437 -26.35 -2.18 6.76
C SER A 437 -26.30 -3.37 7.71
N LYS A 438 -26.67 -4.55 7.23
CA LYS A 438 -26.54 -5.81 8.00
C LYS A 438 -25.10 -6.05 8.47
N ARG A 439 -24.12 -5.47 7.76
CA ARG A 439 -22.68 -5.57 8.02
C ARG A 439 -22.14 -4.59 9.08
N ILE A 440 -23.02 -3.77 9.67
CA ILE A 440 -22.72 -2.80 10.75
C ILE A 440 -23.22 -3.32 12.11
N GLN A 441 -24.11 -4.33 12.12
CA GLN A 441 -24.78 -4.85 13.32
C GLN A 441 -24.26 -6.23 13.77
N GLY A 442 -23.16 -6.71 13.18
CA GLY A 442 -22.44 -7.93 13.58
C GLY A 442 -21.21 -7.61 14.42
#